data_AF-A0A7R9IHZ8-F1
#
_entry.id   AF-A0A7R9IHZ8-F1
#
_cell.length_a   1.000
_cell.length_b   1.000
_cell.length_c   1.000
_cell.angle_alpha   90.00
_cell.angle_beta   90.00
_cell.angle_gamma   90.00
#
_symmetry.space_group_name_H-M   'P 1'
#
loop_
_entity.id
_entity.type
_entity.pdbx_description
1 polymer ?
#
loop_
_entity_poly.entity_id
_entity_poly.type
_entity_poly.pdbx_seq_one_letter_code
_entity_poly.pdbx_strand_id
1 'polypeptide(L)'
;MLSRRRGIQSVFISNLSPACVRCLCEAATECNNTFACIKGYCGPFYISKVYWIEAGRPVLDEDDPERTRAYEDCATDITCAARILEAYMVKYGRDCNGDNVTNCDDYARIHYHGGTKCESPLDENTFSRRYSRCRPGHYDGSTENLIHQLQCNYCIAEYVGLTTGTLRQQMNGHHFNSNHNNPDQPVALHA
;
A
#
# COMPACT_ATOMS: atom_id res chain seq x y z
N MET A 1 9.42 -29.00 22.26
CA MET A 1 10.00 -28.50 21.00
C MET A 1 9.07 -27.42 20.46
N LEU A 2 9.49 -26.15 20.55
CA LEU A 2 8.68 -24.99 20.15
C LEU A 2 8.79 -24.78 18.63
N SER A 3 7.76 -25.15 17.87
CA SER A 3 7.64 -24.79 16.46
C SER A 3 7.06 -23.38 16.36
N ARG A 4 7.91 -22.40 16.02
CA ARG A 4 7.48 -21.03 15.74
C ARG A 4 6.79 -21.00 14.38
N ARG A 5 5.45 -21.00 14.39
CA ARG A 5 4.63 -20.61 13.25
C ARG A 5 4.97 -19.16 12.89
N ARG A 6 5.60 -18.90 11.75
CA ARG A 6 5.58 -17.57 11.12
C ARG A 6 4.56 -17.61 9.99
N GLY A 7 3.28 -17.49 10.37
CA GLY A 7 2.30 -16.97 9.44
C GLY A 7 2.70 -15.53 9.13
N ILE A 8 2.95 -15.22 7.86
CA ILE A 8 3.18 -13.85 7.42
C ILE A 8 1.87 -13.10 7.67
N GLN A 9 1.84 -12.30 8.73
CA GLN A 9 0.78 -11.33 8.93
C GLN A 9 0.81 -10.40 7.71
N SER A 10 -0.33 -10.25 7.04
CA SER A 10 -0.55 -9.21 6.04
C SER A 10 -0.09 -7.88 6.65
N VAL A 11 0.98 -7.31 6.12
CA VAL A 11 1.53 -6.05 6.64
C VAL A 11 0.58 -4.96 6.19
N PHE A 12 -0.17 -4.40 7.13
CA PHE A 12 -1.07 -3.28 6.84
C PHE A 12 -0.25 -2.01 6.61
N ILE A 13 -0.12 -1.60 5.35
CA ILE A 13 0.45 -0.30 4.98
C ILE A 13 -0.72 0.69 4.94
N SER A 14 -0.80 1.58 5.93
CA SER A 14 -1.92 2.53 6.09
C SER A 14 -2.20 3.37 4.84
N ASN A 15 -1.17 3.60 4.02
CA ASN A 15 -1.27 4.49 2.86
C ASN A 15 -1.37 3.75 1.52
N LEU A 16 -1.29 2.40 1.49
CA LEU A 16 -1.50 1.59 0.28
C LEU A 16 -2.93 1.04 0.31
N SER A 17 -3.87 1.75 -0.30
CA SER A 17 -5.28 1.36 -0.29
C SER A 17 -5.56 0.21 -1.28
N PRO A 18 -6.63 -0.58 -1.06
CA PRO A 18 -7.07 -1.58 -2.05
C PRO A 18 -7.38 -0.97 -3.42
N ALA A 19 -7.85 0.28 -3.46
CA ALA A 19 -8.07 1.02 -4.70
C ALA A 19 -6.73 1.30 -5.43
N CYS A 20 -5.68 1.63 -4.69
CA CYS A 20 -4.34 1.79 -5.25
C CYS A 20 -3.80 0.47 -5.80
N VAL A 21 -3.87 -0.62 -5.03
CA VAL A 21 -3.44 -1.96 -5.47
C VAL A 21 -4.16 -2.36 -6.76
N ARG A 22 -5.49 -2.19 -6.82
CA ARG A 22 -6.25 -2.44 -8.05
C ARG A 22 -5.77 -1.58 -9.21
N CYS A 23 -5.52 -0.28 -8.98
CA CYS A 23 -5.08 0.60 -10.05
C CYS A 23 -3.67 0.24 -10.57
N LEU A 24 -2.76 -0.21 -9.71
CA LEU A 24 -1.43 -0.70 -10.14
C LEU A 24 -1.55 -1.96 -11.01
N CYS A 25 -2.47 -2.86 -10.67
CA CYS A 25 -2.82 -4.03 -11.47
C CYS A 25 -3.34 -3.63 -12.88
N GLU A 26 -4.30 -2.70 -12.91
CA GLU A 26 -4.86 -2.15 -14.15
C GLU A 26 -3.79 -1.46 -15.00
N ALA A 27 -2.91 -0.69 -14.36
CA ALA A 27 -1.83 0.01 -15.03
C ALA A 27 -0.84 -0.95 -15.69
N ALA A 28 -0.46 -2.02 -14.99
CA ALA A 28 0.50 -3.01 -15.46
C ALA A 28 -0.05 -3.80 -16.67
N THR A 29 -1.18 -4.48 -16.50
CA THR A 29 -1.68 -5.44 -17.52
C THR A 29 -3.19 -5.40 -17.70
N GLU A 30 -3.87 -4.30 -17.38
CA GLU A 30 -5.34 -4.23 -17.31
C GLU A 30 -5.90 -5.29 -16.37
N CYS A 31 -5.15 -5.54 -15.29
CA CYS A 31 -5.40 -6.56 -14.28
C CYS A 31 -5.74 -7.95 -14.87
N ASN A 32 -5.11 -8.32 -15.99
CA ASN A 32 -5.30 -9.60 -16.62
C ASN A 32 -4.73 -10.76 -15.77
N ASN A 33 -5.59 -11.44 -15.02
CA ASN A 33 -5.25 -12.60 -14.18
C ASN A 33 -4.74 -13.82 -14.96
N THR A 34 -4.83 -13.82 -16.29
CA THR A 34 -4.30 -14.87 -17.17
C THR A 34 -2.98 -14.47 -17.83
N PHE A 35 -2.43 -13.31 -17.47
CA PHE A 35 -1.18 -12.82 -18.04
C PHE A 35 0.00 -13.72 -17.63
N ALA A 36 0.51 -14.48 -18.58
CA ALA A 36 1.65 -15.36 -18.39
C ALA A 36 2.97 -14.57 -18.27
N CYS A 37 4.07 -15.27 -18.01
CA CYS A 37 5.38 -14.64 -17.97
C CYS A 37 5.89 -14.27 -19.37
N ILE A 38 6.20 -13.00 -19.61
CA ILE A 38 6.80 -12.50 -20.86
C ILE A 38 8.10 -11.78 -20.52
N LYS A 39 9.22 -12.22 -21.12
CA LYS A 39 10.56 -11.64 -20.91
C LYS A 39 10.98 -11.55 -19.42
N GLY A 40 10.53 -12.49 -18.60
CA GLY A 40 10.85 -12.55 -17.17
C GLY A 40 9.94 -11.72 -16.26
N TYR A 41 8.92 -11.06 -16.80
CA TYR A 41 7.89 -10.35 -16.04
C TYR A 41 6.59 -11.16 -16.07
N CYS A 42 5.95 -11.34 -14.92
CA CYS A 42 4.87 -12.29 -14.73
C CYS A 42 3.62 -11.65 -14.14
N GLY A 43 2.48 -12.18 -14.58
CA GLY A 43 1.20 -11.99 -13.92
C GLY A 43 0.58 -10.60 -14.03
N PRO A 44 -0.52 -10.39 -13.28
CA PRO A 44 -1.38 -9.22 -13.42
C PRO A 44 -0.73 -7.90 -12.98
N PHE A 45 0.39 -7.98 -12.24
CA PHE A 45 1.18 -6.83 -11.81
C PHE A 45 2.49 -6.68 -12.59
N TYR A 46 2.73 -7.50 -13.62
CA TYR A 46 3.96 -7.46 -14.43
C TYR A 46 5.23 -7.43 -13.56
N ILE A 47 5.28 -8.30 -12.54
CA ILE A 47 6.35 -8.36 -11.53
C ILE A 47 7.56 -9.06 -12.12
N SER A 48 8.78 -8.65 -11.77
CA SER A 48 10.02 -9.35 -12.15
C SER A 48 10.56 -10.24 -11.02
N LYS A 49 11.46 -11.18 -11.35
CA LYS A 49 12.09 -12.04 -10.33
C LYS A 49 12.88 -11.26 -9.29
N VAL A 50 13.56 -10.18 -9.68
CA VAL A 50 14.31 -9.32 -8.75
C VAL A 50 13.33 -8.61 -7.82
N TYR A 51 12.22 -8.09 -8.35
CA TYR A 51 11.15 -7.47 -7.56
C TYR A 51 10.65 -8.43 -6.46
N TRP A 52 10.36 -9.68 -6.84
CA TRP A 52 9.93 -10.73 -5.91
C TRP A 52 10.99 -11.07 -4.85
N ILE A 53 12.28 -11.18 -5.24
CA ILE A 53 13.38 -11.41 -4.29
C ILE A 53 13.45 -10.27 -3.28
N GLU A 54 13.37 -9.02 -3.74
CA GLU A 54 13.48 -7.85 -2.89
C GLU A 54 12.27 -7.66 -1.99
N ALA A 55 11.09 -8.15 -2.39
CA ALA A 55 9.89 -8.26 -1.57
C ALA A 55 9.96 -9.36 -0.49
N GLY A 56 11.07 -10.08 -0.38
CA GLY A 56 11.25 -11.15 0.61
C GLY A 56 10.76 -12.52 0.16
N ARG A 57 10.60 -12.73 -1.14
CA ARG A 57 10.18 -14.00 -1.76
C ARG A 57 8.85 -14.56 -1.25
N PRO A 58 7.73 -13.80 -1.24
CA PRO A 58 6.43 -14.37 -0.90
C PRO A 58 6.07 -15.53 -1.83
N VAL A 59 5.44 -16.56 -1.31
CA VAL A 59 5.04 -17.75 -2.07
C VAL A 59 3.59 -18.12 -1.81
N LEU A 60 3.07 -19.05 -2.61
CA LEU A 60 1.78 -19.67 -2.34
C LEU A 60 1.81 -20.40 -1.00
N ASP A 61 0.64 -20.62 -0.43
CA ASP A 61 0.54 -21.28 0.87
C ASP A 61 1.12 -22.70 0.79
N GLU A 62 1.92 -23.06 1.80
CA GLU A 62 2.67 -24.34 1.86
C GLU A 62 3.73 -24.56 0.75
N ASP A 63 4.11 -23.53 0.00
CA ASP A 63 5.20 -23.58 -0.99
C ASP A 63 6.56 -23.14 -0.40
N ASP A 64 7.66 -23.42 -1.11
CA ASP A 64 9.03 -23.12 -0.69
C ASP A 64 9.59 -21.91 -1.48
N PRO A 65 10.05 -20.83 -0.80
CA PRO A 65 10.66 -19.66 -1.44
C PRO A 65 11.93 -19.95 -2.24
N GLU A 66 12.59 -21.09 -2.05
CA GLU A 66 13.76 -21.50 -2.83
C GLU A 66 13.41 -22.41 -4.02
N ARG A 67 12.13 -22.82 -4.18
CA ARG A 67 11.71 -23.63 -5.32
C ARG A 67 11.85 -22.87 -6.62
N THR A 68 12.36 -23.55 -7.66
CA THR A 68 12.71 -22.93 -8.95
C THR A 68 11.59 -22.10 -9.58
N ARG A 69 10.32 -22.51 -9.43
CA ARG A 69 9.15 -21.80 -9.98
C ARG A 69 8.30 -21.05 -8.94
N ALA A 70 8.78 -20.90 -7.71
CA ALA A 70 8.06 -20.21 -6.64
C ALA A 70 7.66 -18.78 -7.05
N TYR A 71 8.59 -18.10 -7.72
CA TYR A 71 8.39 -16.77 -8.28
C TYR A 71 7.25 -16.75 -9.31
N GLU A 72 7.35 -17.55 -10.36
CA GLU A 72 6.37 -17.53 -11.46
C GLU A 72 4.98 -17.91 -10.97
N ASP A 73 4.89 -18.95 -10.12
CA ASP A 73 3.61 -19.45 -9.62
C ASP A 73 2.96 -18.44 -8.66
N CYS A 74 3.72 -17.73 -7.82
CA CYS A 74 3.18 -16.66 -6.97
C CYS A 74 2.87 -15.37 -7.76
N ALA A 75 3.73 -14.95 -8.69
CA ALA A 75 3.52 -13.72 -9.44
C ALA A 75 2.32 -13.81 -10.40
N THR A 76 1.93 -15.02 -10.84
CA THR A 76 0.75 -15.24 -11.70
C THR A 76 -0.55 -15.49 -10.93
N ASP A 77 -0.49 -15.78 -9.64
CA ASP A 77 -1.67 -15.83 -8.76
C ASP A 77 -2.01 -14.44 -8.24
N ILE A 78 -3.22 -13.92 -8.48
CA ILE A 78 -3.57 -12.53 -8.13
C ILE A 78 -3.40 -12.21 -6.64
N THR A 79 -3.71 -13.15 -5.75
CA THR A 79 -3.61 -12.95 -4.29
C THR A 79 -2.16 -12.99 -3.84
N CYS A 80 -1.36 -13.91 -4.36
CA CYS A 80 0.06 -14.00 -4.09
C CYS A 80 0.84 -12.82 -4.69
N ALA A 81 0.53 -12.43 -5.92
CA ALA A 81 1.10 -11.27 -6.59
C ALA A 81 0.83 -9.96 -5.83
N ALA A 82 -0.37 -9.78 -5.28
CA ALA A 82 -0.69 -8.66 -4.39
C ALA A 82 0.18 -8.68 -3.13
N ARG A 83 0.42 -9.85 -2.52
CA ARG A 83 1.36 -9.98 -1.37
C ARG A 83 2.80 -9.59 -1.74
N ILE A 84 3.25 -9.91 -2.96
CA ILE A 84 4.56 -9.45 -3.47
C ILE A 84 4.58 -7.92 -3.56
N LEU A 85 3.57 -7.32 -4.19
CA LEU A 85 3.44 -5.87 -4.32
C LEU A 85 3.48 -5.19 -2.95
N GLU A 86 2.61 -5.63 -2.03
CA GLU A 86 2.52 -5.09 -0.67
C GLU A 86 3.87 -5.17 0.04
N ALA A 87 4.51 -6.36 0.08
CA ALA A 87 5.80 -6.52 0.75
C ALA A 87 6.92 -5.66 0.12
N TYR A 88 6.89 -5.46 -1.19
CA TYR A 88 7.80 -4.54 -1.86
C TYR A 88 7.55 -3.08 -1.47
N MET A 89 6.29 -2.67 -1.33
CA MET A 89 5.93 -1.33 -0.85
C MET A 89 6.27 -1.13 0.62
N VAL A 90 6.21 -2.17 1.47
CA VAL A 90 6.74 -2.10 2.85
C VAL A 90 8.22 -1.72 2.84
N LYS A 91 9.00 -2.30 1.92
CA LYS A 91 10.45 -2.09 1.85
C LYS A 91 10.83 -0.74 1.26
N TYR A 92 10.12 -0.29 0.22
CA TYR A 92 10.54 0.86 -0.58
C TYR A 92 9.65 2.09 -0.46
N GLY A 93 8.49 1.98 0.19
CA GLY A 93 7.53 3.05 0.37
C GLY A 93 8.16 4.29 0.99
N ARG A 94 8.10 5.39 0.24
CA ARG A 94 8.53 6.73 0.64
C ARG A 94 7.88 7.76 -0.28
N ASP A 95 7.94 9.02 0.12
CA ASP A 95 7.61 10.13 -0.76
C ASP A 95 8.64 10.22 -1.88
N CYS A 96 8.18 10.00 -3.10
CA CYS A 96 8.97 9.96 -4.32
C CYS A 96 8.76 11.21 -5.17
N ASN A 97 7.61 11.86 -5.06
CA ASN A 97 7.27 13.04 -5.86
C ASN A 97 7.55 14.38 -5.13
N GLY A 98 7.89 14.33 -3.84
CA GLY A 98 8.25 15.48 -3.00
C GLY A 98 7.06 16.27 -2.45
N ASP A 99 5.87 15.69 -2.39
CA ASP A 99 4.65 16.35 -1.90
C ASP A 99 4.41 16.20 -0.39
N ASN A 100 5.33 15.54 0.33
CA ASN A 100 5.29 15.18 1.75
C ASN A 100 4.24 14.14 2.13
N VAL A 101 3.66 13.41 1.17
CA VAL A 101 2.65 12.37 1.42
C VAL A 101 2.99 11.12 0.63
N THR A 102 3.43 10.05 1.31
CA THR A 102 3.54 8.73 0.65
C THR A 102 2.16 8.19 0.32
N ASN A 103 1.78 8.20 -0.96
CA ASN A 103 0.48 7.78 -1.48
C ASN A 103 0.60 6.93 -2.77
N CYS A 104 -0.51 6.76 -3.49
CA CYS A 104 -0.55 5.90 -4.67
C CYS A 104 0.34 6.41 -5.82
N ASP A 105 0.52 7.73 -5.96
CA ASP A 105 1.40 8.29 -6.99
C ASP A 105 2.86 7.90 -6.74
N ASP A 106 3.29 7.79 -5.48
CA ASP A 106 4.62 7.29 -5.13
C ASP A 106 4.74 5.79 -5.39
N TYR A 107 3.74 5.01 -4.97
CA TYR A 107 3.74 3.56 -5.21
C TYR A 107 3.71 3.22 -6.69
N ALA A 108 3.04 4.02 -7.52
CA ALA A 108 3.09 3.87 -8.96
C ALA A 108 4.51 4.10 -9.52
N ARG A 109 5.23 5.11 -9.03
CA ARG A 109 6.62 5.37 -9.39
C ARG A 109 7.56 4.26 -8.92
N ILE A 110 7.39 3.77 -7.68
CA ILE A 110 8.15 2.64 -7.13
C ILE A 110 7.89 1.35 -7.91
N HIS A 111 6.64 1.08 -8.27
CA HIS A 111 6.28 -0.11 -9.04
C HIS A 111 6.88 -0.07 -10.45
N TYR A 112 6.82 1.09 -11.12
CA TYR A 112 7.29 1.26 -12.49
C TYR A 112 8.83 1.35 -12.60
N HIS A 113 9.48 2.19 -11.78
CA HIS A 113 10.93 2.44 -11.85
C HIS A 113 11.77 1.51 -10.97
N GLY A 114 11.13 0.81 -10.03
CA GLY A 114 11.79 0.06 -8.98
C GLY A 114 12.10 0.89 -7.74
N GLY A 115 12.56 0.20 -6.69
CA GLY A 115 12.62 0.75 -5.34
C GLY A 115 13.60 1.91 -5.14
N THR A 116 14.58 2.11 -6.02
CA THR A 116 15.68 3.07 -5.82
C THR A 116 15.65 4.28 -6.76
N LYS A 117 14.69 4.35 -7.69
CA LYS A 117 14.64 5.36 -8.75
C LYS A 117 13.26 6.00 -8.90
N CYS A 118 12.48 6.03 -7.82
CA CYS A 118 11.11 6.51 -7.89
C CYS A 118 11.00 8.05 -7.99
N GLU A 119 12.10 8.78 -7.79
CA GLU A 119 12.12 10.24 -7.83
C GLU A 119 11.84 10.78 -9.25
N SER A 120 12.11 9.97 -10.27
CA SER A 120 11.76 10.28 -11.65
C SER A 120 10.22 10.21 -11.87
N PRO A 121 9.64 11.18 -12.60
CA PRO A 121 8.24 11.08 -13.03
C PRO A 121 7.98 9.82 -13.86
N LEU A 122 6.72 9.40 -13.92
CA LEU A 122 6.32 8.35 -14.87
C LEU A 122 6.40 8.90 -16.30
N ASP A 123 7.08 8.18 -17.20
CA ASP A 123 7.13 8.55 -18.61
C ASP A 123 5.73 8.47 -19.25
N GLU A 124 5.52 9.18 -20.36
CA GLU A 124 4.30 9.02 -21.17
C GLU A 124 4.31 7.67 -21.89
N ASN A 125 3.64 6.68 -21.32
CA ASN A 125 3.62 5.31 -21.81
C ASN A 125 2.29 4.63 -21.48
N THR A 126 2.16 3.35 -21.81
CA THR A 126 0.95 2.58 -21.56
C THR A 126 0.61 2.46 -20.08
N PHE A 127 1.62 2.28 -19.21
CA PHE A 127 1.42 2.17 -17.77
C PHE A 127 0.86 3.49 -17.20
N SER A 128 1.51 4.62 -17.46
CA SER A 128 1.07 5.93 -16.94
C SER A 128 -0.30 6.36 -17.48
N ARG A 129 -0.61 6.06 -18.74
CA ARG A 129 -1.93 6.30 -19.35
C ARG A 129 -3.05 5.46 -18.72
N ARG A 130 -2.76 4.24 -18.31
CA ARG A 130 -3.74 3.38 -17.64
C ARG A 130 -3.88 3.80 -16.17
N TYR A 131 -2.76 4.05 -15.50
CA TYR A 131 -2.72 4.56 -14.14
C TYR A 131 -3.54 5.85 -13.98
N SER A 132 -3.38 6.83 -14.87
CA SER A 132 -4.11 8.11 -14.80
C SER A 132 -5.63 7.98 -14.87
N ARG A 133 -6.17 6.87 -15.38
CA ARG A 133 -7.61 6.59 -15.46
C ARG A 133 -8.19 6.06 -14.15
N CYS A 134 -7.37 5.39 -13.34
CA CYS A 134 -7.82 4.71 -12.12
C CYS A 134 -7.19 5.25 -10.84
N ARG A 135 -6.19 6.14 -10.94
CA ARG A 135 -5.43 6.58 -9.77
C ARG A 135 -6.39 7.13 -8.73
N PRO A 136 -6.30 6.68 -7.47
CA PRO A 136 -7.06 7.29 -6.39
C PRO A 136 -6.78 8.79 -6.37
N GLY A 137 -7.81 9.58 -6.10
CA GLY A 137 -7.65 11.03 -5.95
C GLY A 137 -6.50 11.33 -4.99
N HIS A 138 -5.65 12.29 -5.38
CA HIS A 138 -4.61 12.81 -4.50
C HIS A 138 -5.29 13.37 -3.25
N TYR A 139 -4.81 12.97 -2.06
CA TYR A 139 -5.21 13.62 -0.82
C TYR A 139 -4.39 14.90 -0.71
N ASP A 140 -4.75 15.94 -1.47
CA ASP A 140 -4.01 17.21 -1.48
C ASP A 140 -4.38 18.10 -0.27
N GLY A 141 -5.38 17.67 0.51
CA GLY A 141 -6.02 18.49 1.54
C GLY A 141 -7.14 19.38 1.02
N SER A 142 -7.44 19.37 -0.28
CA SER A 142 -8.55 20.11 -0.93
C SER A 142 -9.71 19.23 -1.40
N THR A 143 -9.59 17.91 -1.35
CA THR A 143 -10.72 17.02 -1.64
C THR A 143 -11.65 16.96 -0.43
N GLU A 144 -12.65 17.85 -0.43
CA GLU A 144 -13.75 17.83 0.52
C GLU A 144 -14.42 16.45 0.54
N ASN A 145 -14.50 15.86 1.73
CA ASN A 145 -15.30 14.69 2.10
C ASN A 145 -14.69 13.30 1.86
N LEU A 146 -13.64 12.97 2.61
CA LEU A 146 -13.33 11.58 2.95
C LEU A 146 -13.86 11.25 4.35
N ILE A 147 -14.71 10.23 4.43
CA ILE A 147 -15.12 9.61 5.69
C ILE A 147 -13.99 8.68 6.10
N HIS A 148 -13.25 9.01 7.16
CA HIS A 148 -12.31 8.09 7.77
C HIS A 148 -13.02 7.29 8.88
N GLN A 149 -12.83 5.96 8.88
CA GLN A 149 -13.24 5.07 9.98
C GLN A 149 -11.99 4.72 10.79
N LEU A 150 -11.81 5.37 11.94
CA LEU A 150 -10.70 5.10 12.84
C LEU A 150 -11.21 4.28 14.03
N GLN A 151 -10.55 3.14 14.29
CA GLN A 151 -10.86 2.28 15.43
C GLN A 151 -9.83 2.43 16.54
N CYS A 152 -10.30 2.83 17.73
CA CYS A 152 -9.48 2.86 18.93
C CYS A 152 -9.41 1.46 19.55
N ASN A 153 -8.27 0.78 19.39
CA ASN A 153 -8.04 -0.57 19.97
C ASN A 153 -8.08 -0.62 21.50
N TYR A 154 -8.10 0.54 22.17
CA TYR A 154 -8.13 0.64 23.62
C TYR A 154 -9.52 0.97 24.18
N CYS A 155 -10.38 1.62 23.39
CA CYS A 155 -11.64 2.18 23.85
C CYS A 155 -12.88 1.71 23.09
N ILE A 156 -12.72 0.84 22.08
CA ILE A 156 -13.79 0.32 21.21
C ILE A 156 -14.65 1.46 20.62
N ALA A 157 -14.08 2.66 20.52
CA ALA A 157 -14.72 3.81 19.91
C ALA A 157 -14.46 3.79 18.41
N GLU A 158 -15.54 3.97 17.64
CA GLU A 158 -15.53 4.09 16.19
C GLU A 158 -15.73 5.55 15.83
N TYR A 159 -14.72 6.15 15.20
CA TYR A 159 -14.81 7.53 14.73
C TYR A 159 -15.15 7.54 13.25
N VAL A 160 -16.31 8.14 12.92
CA VAL A 160 -16.77 8.41 11.55
C VAL A 160 -16.85 9.92 11.40
N GLY A 161 -15.85 10.53 10.76
CA GLY A 161 -15.77 11.98 10.60
C GLY A 161 -15.51 12.40 9.16
N LEU A 162 -16.21 13.46 8.72
CA LEU A 162 -15.94 14.18 7.47
C LEU A 162 -14.83 15.21 7.73
N THR A 163 -13.73 15.13 6.99
CA THR A 163 -12.60 16.05 7.16
C THR A 163 -12.83 17.35 6.39
N THR A 164 -13.25 18.42 7.08
CA THR A 164 -13.08 19.81 6.60
C THR A 164 -11.72 20.41 7.00
N GLY A 165 -10.76 19.58 7.45
CA GLY A 165 -9.39 19.98 7.79
C GLY A 165 -8.45 18.78 7.90
N THR A 166 -7.14 19.01 7.83
CA THR A 166 -6.13 17.93 7.96
C THR A 166 -6.29 17.21 9.31
N LEU A 167 -6.05 15.89 9.36
CA LEU A 167 -6.00 15.12 10.62
C LEU A 167 -5.15 15.85 11.68
N ARG A 168 -4.04 16.49 11.29
CA ARG A 168 -3.19 17.29 12.19
C ARG A 168 -3.86 18.57 12.72
N GLN A 169 -4.73 19.22 11.95
CA GLN A 169 -5.51 20.37 12.39
C GLN A 169 -6.74 19.97 13.22
N GLN A 170 -7.38 18.84 12.91
CA GLN A 170 -8.49 18.29 13.68
C GLN A 170 -8.03 17.59 14.96
N MET A 171 -6.73 17.27 15.08
CA MET A 171 -6.10 16.67 16.26
C MET A 171 -5.25 17.66 17.07
N ASN A 172 -5.30 18.96 16.76
CA ASN A 172 -4.70 20.01 17.59
C ASN A 172 -5.49 20.15 18.90
N GLY A 173 -5.10 19.36 19.90
CA GLY A 173 -5.74 19.25 21.20
C GLY A 173 -5.64 17.86 21.83
N HIS A 174 -5.31 16.84 21.04
CA HIS A 174 -5.10 15.48 21.56
C HIS A 174 -3.62 15.22 21.85
N HIS A 175 -3.25 15.44 23.11
CA HIS A 175 -2.00 14.94 23.68
C HIS A 175 -2.03 13.40 23.67
N PHE A 176 -1.25 12.76 22.80
CA PHE A 176 -0.84 11.38 23.02
C PHE A 176 0.67 11.35 23.23
N ASN A 177 1.07 11.29 24.49
CA ASN A 177 2.35 10.71 24.83
C ASN A 177 2.08 9.30 25.34
N SER A 178 2.85 8.34 24.83
CA SER A 178 3.03 7.05 25.47
C SER A 178 3.28 7.25 26.98
N ASN A 179 2.29 6.82 27.79
CA ASN A 179 2.23 6.82 29.25
C ASN A 179 1.81 8.17 29.93
N HIS A 180 0.60 8.17 30.54
CA HIS A 180 0.03 8.96 31.67
C HIS A 180 0.84 10.17 32.22
N ASN A 181 0.32 11.33 32.66
CA ASN A 181 -0.94 11.78 33.30
C ASN A 181 -0.99 13.33 33.24
N ASN A 182 -2.08 13.96 32.80
CA ASN A 182 -2.48 15.27 33.36
C ASN A 182 -4.01 15.49 33.19
N PRO A 183 -4.79 15.82 34.25
CA PRO A 183 -6.24 15.66 34.29
C PRO A 183 -7.06 16.97 34.17
N ASP A 184 -6.62 17.96 33.39
CA ASP A 184 -7.33 19.24 33.29
C ASP A 184 -8.29 19.31 32.09
N GLN A 185 -9.44 18.64 32.23
CA GLN A 185 -10.80 18.92 31.73
C GLN A 185 -11.10 19.41 30.26
N PRO A 186 -12.35 19.22 29.77
CA PRO A 186 -12.67 18.54 28.51
C PRO A 186 -13.10 19.48 27.38
N VAL A 187 -13.17 18.97 26.13
CA VAL A 187 -13.96 19.61 25.08
C VAL A 187 -15.10 18.70 24.64
N ALA A 188 -16.27 19.10 25.15
CA ALA A 188 -17.65 18.91 24.72
C ALA A 188 -18.01 17.84 23.67
N LEU A 189 -19.08 17.13 24.04
CA LEU A 189 -19.96 16.31 23.21
C LEU A 189 -20.16 16.88 21.80
N HIS A 190 -20.05 16.01 20.81
CA HIS A 190 -20.99 16.01 19.69
C HIS A 190 -21.87 14.78 19.85
N ALA A 191 -23.19 15.01 19.76
CA ALA A 191 -24.27 14.05 20.00
C ALA A 191 -24.21 12.81 19.10
#